data_AF-A0A1F3NVT4-F1
#
_entry.id   AF-A0A1F3NVT4-F1
#
_cell.length_a   1.000
_cell.length_b   1.000
_cell.length_c   1.000
_cell.angle_alpha   90.00
_cell.angle_beta   90.00
_cell.angle_gamma   90.00
#
_symmetry.space_group_name_H-M   'P 1'
#
loop_
_entity.id
_entity.type
_entity.pdbx_description
1 polymer ?
#
loop_
_entity_poly.entity_id
_entity_poly.type
_entity_poly.pdbx_seq_one_letter_code
_entity_poly.pdbx_strand_id
1 'polypeptide(L)' 'MAIQVCYFLNEENLQREMKGITESMDYFGLNEGLILAYNTDDKYKFDNKTVLVKPVWKWLLEKRLHSYG' A
#
# COMPACT_ATOMS: atom_id res chain seq x y z
N MET A 1 0.03 -4.51 -8.67
CA MET A 1 0.07 -4.07 -7.26
C MET A 1 -1.27 -4.36 -6.62
N ALA A 2 -1.30 -4.91 -5.40
CA ALA A 2 -2.52 -5.07 -4.62
C ALA A 2 -2.84 -3.76 -3.88
N ILE A 3 -4.12 -3.44 -3.69
CA ILE A 3 -4.54 -2.20 -3.00
C ILE A 3 -5.49 -2.56 -1.85
N GLN A 4 -5.19 -2.05 -0.66
CA GLN A 4 -6.04 -2.11 0.52
C GLN A 4 -6.34 -0.68 1.01
N VAL A 5 -7.50 -0.48 1.61
CA VAL A 5 -7.91 0.85 2.13
C VAL A 5 -8.38 0.70 3.57
N CYS A 6 -7.85 1.52 4.45
CA CYS A 6 -8.30 1.62 5.84
C CYS A 6 -8.36 3.10 6.27
N TYR A 7 -9.11 3.42 7.32
CA TYR A 7 -9.17 4.80 7.79
C TYR A 7 -7.93 5.18 8.60
N PHE A 8 -7.62 4.39 9.63
CA PHE A 8 -6.41 4.51 10.44
C PHE A 8 -5.55 3.26 10.26
N LEU A 9 -4.23 3.45 10.34
CA LEU A 9 -3.28 2.35 10.49
C LEU A 9 -2.53 2.56 11.81
N ASN A 10 -2.74 1.67 12.77
CA ASN A 10 -2.18 1.72 14.11
C ASN A 10 -1.78 0.31 14.60
N GLU A 11 -1.17 0.21 15.78
CA GLU A 11 -0.67 -1.07 16.30
C GLU A 11 -1.76 -2.14 16.42
N GLU A 12 -3.01 -1.76 16.70
CA GLU A 12 -4.13 -2.68 16.87
C GLU A 12 -4.55 -3.37 15.56
N ASN A 13 -4.41 -2.67 14.42
CA ASN A 13 -4.86 -3.18 13.12
C ASN A 13 -3.73 -3.49 12.14
N LEU A 14 -2.51 -2.99 12.38
CA LEU A 14 -1.38 -3.12 11.47
C LEU A 14 -1.17 -4.57 11.01
N GLN A 15 -1.16 -5.51 11.95
CA GLN A 15 -0.94 -6.93 11.64
C GLN A 15 -2.03 -7.49 10.71
N ARG A 16 -3.29 -7.11 10.93
CA ARG A 16 -4.41 -7.59 10.12
C ARG A 16 -4.39 -6.98 8.72
N GLU A 17 -4.16 -5.67 8.61
CA GLU A 17 -4.12 -4.98 7.31
C GLU A 17 -2.92 -5.45 6.48
N MET A 18 -1.75 -5.62 7.12
CA MET A 18 -0.55 -6.16 6.49
C MET A 18 -0.78 -7.60 6.01
N LYS A 19 -1.37 -8.46 6.84
CA LYS A 19 -1.69 -9.83 6.45
C LYS A 19 -2.58 -9.87 5.21
N GLY A 20 -3.68 -9.13 5.20
CA GLY A 20 -4.63 -9.14 4.07
C GLY A 20 -3.99 -8.70 2.74
N ILE A 21 -3.16 -7.64 2.75
CA ILE A 21 -2.48 -7.21 1.52
C ILE A 21 -1.40 -8.19 1.11
N THR A 22 -0.63 -8.77 2.05
CA THR A 22 0.41 -9.77 1.72
C THR A 22 -0.18 -11.06 1.16
N GLU A 23 -1.29 -11.57 1.71
CA GLU A 23 -1.99 -12.74 1.18
C GLU A 23 -2.47 -12.52 -0.26
N SER A 24 -2.98 -11.32 -0.54
CA SER A 24 -3.36 -10.93 -1.91
C SER A 24 -2.13 -10.87 -2.83
N MET A 25 -1.03 -10.29 -2.35
CA MET A 25 0.22 -10.22 -3.12
C MET A 25 0.76 -11.62 -3.44
N ASP A 26 0.75 -12.54 -2.47
CA ASP A 26 1.17 -13.92 -2.66
C ASP A 26 0.30 -14.67 -3.67
N TYR A 27 -1.02 -14.57 -3.51
CA TYR A 27 -1.97 -15.24 -4.39
C TYR A 27 -1.81 -14.84 -5.87
N PHE A 28 -1.52 -13.55 -6.12
CA PHE A 28 -1.34 -13.01 -7.47
C PHE A 28 0.12 -12.94 -7.94
N GLY A 29 1.09 -13.39 -7.13
CA GLY A 29 2.52 -13.30 -7.47
C GLY A 29 3.04 -11.86 -7.65
N LEU A 30 2.52 -10.92 -6.84
CA LEU A 30 2.85 -9.50 -6.90
C LEU A 30 3.96 -9.13 -5.91
N ASN A 31 4.88 -8.26 -6.35
CA ASN A 31 5.94 -7.73 -5.50
C ASN A 31 5.61 -6.37 -4.87
N GLU A 32 4.46 -5.78 -5.23
CA GLU A 32 4.08 -4.45 -4.77
C GLU A 32 2.65 -4.44 -4.21
N GLY A 33 2.50 -3.79 -3.06
CA GLY A 33 1.22 -3.48 -2.41
C GLY A 33 1.13 -2.00 -2.05
N LEU A 34 -0.10 -1.49 -1.98
CA LEU A 34 -0.43 -0.14 -1.51
C LEU A 34 -1.56 -0.20 -0.48
N ILE A 35 -1.32 0.36 0.70
CA ILE A 35 -2.36 0.66 1.69
C ILE A 35 -2.65 2.16 1.61
N LEU A 36 -3.92 2.52 1.38
CA LEU A 36 -4.37 3.90 1.46
C LEU A 36 -5.00 4.16 2.83
N ALA A 37 -4.50 5.16 3.53
CA ALA A 37 -4.93 5.57 4.88
C ALA A 37 -5.33 7.05 4.93
N TYR A 38 -5.95 7.50 6.02
CA TYR A 38 -6.32 8.90 6.18
C TYR A 38 -5.10 9.83 6.26
N ASN A 39 -4.11 9.50 7.10
CA ASN A 39 -2.94 10.35 7.34
C ASN A 39 -1.60 9.59 7.54
N THR A 40 -1.54 8.30 7.23
CA THR A 40 -0.33 7.49 7.41
C THR A 40 0.48 7.45 6.13
N ASP A 41 1.77 7.77 6.22
CA ASP A 41 2.75 7.67 5.13
C ASP A 41 3.91 6.81 5.62
N ASP A 42 4.08 5.62 5.04
CA ASP A 42 5.04 4.63 5.50
C ASP A 42 5.44 3.66 4.38
N LYS A 43 6.48 2.85 4.61
CA LYS A 43 6.97 1.85 3.66
C LYS A 43 7.52 0.64 4.37
N TYR A 44 6.93 -0.52 4.05
CA TYR A 44 7.35 -1.82 4.55
C TYR A 44 8.01 -2.62 3.42
N LYS A 45 9.14 -3.26 3.73
CA LYS A 45 9.87 -4.12 2.79
C LYS A 45 10.09 -5.49 3.41
N PHE A 46 9.87 -6.54 2.62
CA PHE A 46 10.06 -7.93 3.02
C PHE A 46 10.59 -8.71 1.80
N ASP A 47 11.78 -9.28 1.88
CA ASP A 47 12.43 -9.97 0.75
C ASP A 47 12.37 -9.16 -0.57
N ASN A 48 11.65 -9.65 -1.58
CA ASN A 48 11.42 -9.01 -2.87
C ASN A 48 10.11 -8.20 -2.95
N LYS A 49 9.36 -8.09 -1.84
CA LYS A 49 8.08 -7.39 -1.75
C LYS A 49 8.20 -6.03 -1.08
N THR A 50 7.37 -5.09 -1.52
CA THR A 50 7.23 -3.76 -0.94
C THR A 50 5.75 -3.44 -0.74
N VAL A 51 5.38 -2.98 0.45
CA VAL A 51 4.07 -2.38 0.74
C VAL A 51 4.27 -0.90 1.05
N LEU A 52 3.67 -0.04 0.23
CA LEU A 52 3.62 1.40 0.48
C LEU A 52 2.36 1.71 1.27
N VAL A 53 2.45 2.56 2.29
CA VAL A 53 1.29 3.15 2.96
C VAL A 53 1.27 4.62 2.59
N LYS A 54 0.16 5.13 2.07
CA LYS A 54 0.04 6.55 1.71
C LYS A 54 -1.25 7.15 2.23
N PRO A 55 -1.24 8.44 2.58
CA PRO A 55 -2.47 9.20 2.74
C PRO A 55 -3.24 9.22 1.41
N VAL A 56 -4.53 8.96 1.43
CA VAL A 56 -5.39 8.94 0.24
C VAL A 56 -5.22 10.24 -0.58
N TRP A 57 -5.22 11.39 0.09
CA TRP A 57 -5.08 12.69 -0.56
C TRP A 57 -3.74 12.83 -1.30
N LYS A 58 -2.66 12.28 -0.74
CA LYS A 58 -1.33 12.33 -1.36
C LYS A 58 -1.30 11.47 -2.61
N TRP A 59 -1.87 10.26 -2.53
CA TRP A 59 -2.00 9.37 -3.68
C TRP A 59 -2.84 9.99 -4.82
N LEU A 60 -3.93 10.70 -4.50
CA LEU A 60 -4.77 11.38 -5.49
C LEU A 60 -4.04 12.54 -6.19
N LEU A 61 -3.10 13.20 -5.51
CA LEU A 61 -2.33 14.33 -6.05
C LEU A 61 -1.04 13.91 -6.75
N GLU A 62 -0.66 12.62 -6.69
CA GLU A 62 0.51 12.12 -7.39
C GLU A 62 0.31 12.25 -8.90
N LYS A 63 1.10 13.14 -9.52
CA LYS A 63 1.14 13.26 -10.97
C LYS A 63 1.65 11.93 -11.53
N ARG A 64 0.79 11.20 -12.24
CA ARG A 64 1.27 10.21 -13.19
C ARG A 64 2.00 11.00 -14.29
N LEU A 65 3.32 10.92 -14.31
CA LEU A 65 4.10 11.33 -15.46
C LEU A 65 3.73 10.39 -16.61
N HIS A 66 2.66 10.72 -17.34
CA HIS A 66 2.48 10.21 -18.69
C HIS A 66 3.46 10.99 -19.55
N SER A 67 4.66 10.43 -19.73
CA SER A 67 5.54 10.83 -20.81
C SER A 67 4.84 10.45 -22.12
N TYR A 68 4.04 11.36 -22.66
CA TYR A 68 3.68 11.31 -24.07
C TYR A 68 4.96 11.64 -24.85
N GLY A 69 5.57 10.58 -25.41
CA GLY A 69 6.51 10.70 -26.52
C GLY A 69 5.74 10.80 -27.83
#